data_AF-A0A6A6V5P1-F1
#
_entry.id   AF-A0A6A6V5P1-F1
#
_cell.length_a   1.000
_cell.length_b   1.000
_cell.length_c   1.000
_cell.angle_alpha   90.00
_cell.angle_beta   90.00
_cell.angle_gamma   90.00
#
_symmetry.space_group_name_H-M   'P 1'
#
loop_
_entity.id
_entity.type
_entity.pdbx_description
1 polymer ?
#
loop_
_entity_poly.entity_id
_entity_poly.type
_entity_poly.pdbx_seq_one_letter_code
_entity_poly.pdbx_strand_id
1 'polypeptide(L)'
;MSSSNSVDIQFGAEIEVLCYPRQRYASWEVFALRLRDSLTNPKLGPQKLRCHISTVVDKTAKRYKEWSIVEEETIAATKDTYAVELVTPVFKFSERDWHQELSTAWSQLKGFGPVAENPHCSTHVHLSPKPSPARPNGTWELSDVQKIAKAVLYFERAVDAVMPARRWLNPYCQSNRHNDAAAALPQKLPGEKLAAYIENINGAGTIVQVVNMINAVGPPPTGGAWTRSKVFRWNFCPLIEGGPSTIEFRQPPGSDNETHTRLWINFAVAFVQMALFCEPPSGWNLRIVADPKLLATMMEQGAKKADMLPGDITYLTTWIRNHKQLPEVQGTTKQLQAAGQAGMTFLKKKAGMNKVDVQQFKNFYLV
;
A
#
# COMPACT_ATOMS: atom_id res chain seq x y z
N MET A 1 -24.03 3.20 -25.90
CA MET A 1 -23.14 4.11 -25.14
C MET A 1 -23.07 3.59 -23.71
N SER A 2 -22.03 2.84 -23.37
CA SER A 2 -21.82 2.31 -22.01
C SER A 2 -21.29 3.45 -21.16
N SER A 3 -22.08 3.97 -20.21
CA SER A 3 -21.59 4.87 -19.17
C SER A 3 -20.51 4.14 -18.38
N SER A 4 -19.25 4.53 -18.61
CA SER A 4 -18.11 3.99 -17.88
C SER A 4 -18.20 4.44 -16.42
N ASN A 5 -18.89 3.65 -15.59
CA ASN A 5 -18.94 3.80 -14.13
C ASN A 5 -17.58 3.43 -13.52
N SER A 6 -16.50 4.11 -13.88
CA SER A 6 -15.20 4.02 -13.23
C SER A 6 -14.73 5.41 -12.82
N VAL A 7 -14.00 5.51 -11.71
CA VAL A 7 -13.30 6.75 -11.33
C VAL A 7 -11.98 6.76 -12.10
N ASP A 8 -11.69 7.78 -12.90
CA ASP A 8 -10.34 7.89 -13.49
C ASP A 8 -9.35 8.20 -12.36
N ILE A 9 -8.32 7.37 -12.21
CA ILE A 9 -7.37 7.44 -11.08
C ILE A 9 -6.08 8.08 -11.57
N GLN A 10 -5.55 8.98 -10.74
CA GLN A 10 -4.16 9.42 -10.83
C GLN A 10 -3.37 8.86 -9.64
N PHE A 11 -2.07 8.65 -9.84
CA PHE A 11 -1.21 8.06 -8.83
C PHE A 11 0.18 8.67 -8.83
N GLY A 12 0.84 8.62 -7.68
CA GLY A 12 2.28 8.78 -7.54
C GLY A 12 2.87 7.55 -6.85
N ALA A 13 4.10 7.20 -7.15
CA ALA A 13 4.80 6.10 -6.51
C ALA A 13 6.13 6.58 -5.90
N GLU A 14 6.44 6.07 -4.71
CA GLU A 14 7.72 6.23 -4.03
C GLU A 14 8.42 4.87 -4.08
N ILE A 15 9.60 4.82 -4.69
CA ILE A 15 10.35 3.59 -4.97
C ILE A 15 11.65 3.63 -4.17
N GLU A 16 11.65 2.98 -3.02
CA GLU A 16 12.83 2.89 -2.15
C GLU A 16 13.72 1.73 -2.59
N VAL A 17 14.99 2.02 -2.84
CA VAL A 17 15.98 1.06 -3.35
C VAL A 17 17.36 1.26 -2.74
N LEU A 18 18.12 0.17 -2.70
CA LEU A 18 19.54 0.20 -2.40
C LEU A 18 20.35 0.01 -3.69
N CYS A 19 21.12 1.02 -4.05
CA CYS A 19 21.94 1.03 -5.27
C CYS A 19 23.37 0.58 -4.99
N TYR A 20 23.90 -0.32 -5.84
CA TYR A 20 25.27 -0.83 -5.81
C TYR A 20 26.01 -0.34 -7.06
N PRO A 21 26.46 0.92 -7.11
CA PRO A 21 27.09 1.43 -8.31
C PRO A 21 28.42 0.72 -8.62
N ARG A 22 28.72 0.53 -9.90
CA ARG A 22 29.97 -0.10 -10.39
C ARG A 22 31.23 0.68 -10.01
N GLN A 23 31.08 1.95 -9.67
CA GLN A 23 32.14 2.79 -9.16
C GLN A 23 31.67 3.50 -7.90
N ARG A 24 32.60 3.78 -6.99
CA ARG A 24 32.32 4.54 -5.79
C ARG A 24 32.21 6.03 -6.12
N TYR A 25 31.20 6.69 -5.56
CA TYR A 25 31.08 8.14 -5.56
C TYR A 25 31.57 8.73 -4.24
N ALA A 26 31.92 10.02 -4.26
CA ALA A 26 32.47 10.69 -3.08
C ALA A 26 31.42 10.88 -1.98
N SER A 27 30.15 11.05 -2.35
CA SER A 27 29.02 11.25 -1.45
C SER A 27 27.71 10.83 -2.12
N TRP A 28 26.61 10.79 -1.36
CA TRP A 28 25.27 10.54 -1.88
C TRP A 28 24.85 11.59 -2.90
N GLU A 29 25.15 12.87 -2.65
CA GLU A 29 24.81 13.99 -3.53
C GLU A 29 25.50 13.85 -4.88
N VAL A 30 26.77 13.40 -4.90
CA VAL A 30 27.50 13.15 -6.15
C VAL A 30 26.85 12.00 -6.92
N PHE A 31 26.46 10.91 -6.23
CA PHE A 31 25.72 9.82 -6.87
C PHE A 31 24.36 10.31 -7.44
N ALA A 32 23.58 11.05 -6.65
CA ALA A 32 22.27 11.58 -7.03
C ALA A 32 22.37 12.53 -8.23
N LEU A 33 23.38 13.40 -8.27
CA LEU A 33 23.68 14.26 -9.43
C LEU A 33 23.93 13.45 -10.70
N ARG A 34 24.71 12.38 -10.61
CA ARG A 34 24.99 11.52 -11.77
C ARG A 34 23.74 10.77 -12.21
N LEU A 35 22.95 10.25 -11.28
CA LEU A 35 21.69 9.58 -11.59
C LEU A 35 20.72 10.55 -12.28
N ARG A 36 20.54 11.76 -11.74
CA ARG A 36 19.74 12.83 -12.37
C ARG A 36 20.22 13.11 -13.78
N ASP A 37 21.52 13.35 -13.98
CA ASP A 37 22.09 13.65 -15.29
C ASP A 37 21.82 12.53 -16.30
N SER A 38 21.84 11.27 -15.86
CA SER A 38 21.48 10.09 -16.68
C SER A 38 20.00 10.10 -17.07
N LEU A 39 19.10 10.38 -16.12
CA LEU A 39 17.65 10.46 -16.35
C LEU A 39 17.28 11.61 -17.29
N THR A 40 17.99 12.74 -17.19
CA THR A 40 17.74 13.95 -17.99
C THR A 40 18.57 14.02 -19.27
N ASN A 41 19.32 12.96 -19.61
CA ASN A 41 20.29 12.99 -20.71
C ASN A 41 19.62 13.30 -22.06
N PRO A 42 20.02 14.37 -22.78
CA PRO A 42 19.43 14.72 -24.08
C PRO A 42 19.51 13.60 -25.13
N LYS A 43 20.46 12.67 -25.01
CA LYS A 43 20.59 11.51 -25.92
C LYS A 43 19.43 10.53 -25.81
N LEU A 44 18.65 10.56 -24.73
CA LEU A 44 17.41 9.79 -24.60
C LEU A 44 16.28 10.35 -25.50
N GLY A 45 16.47 11.52 -26.11
CA GLY A 45 15.51 12.14 -27.01
C GLY A 45 14.15 12.33 -26.33
N PRO A 46 13.04 11.81 -26.89
CA PRO A 46 11.71 11.92 -26.30
C PRO A 46 11.54 11.11 -25.00
N GLN A 47 12.43 10.16 -24.71
CA GLN A 47 12.36 9.33 -23.51
C GLN A 47 13.05 9.97 -22.30
N LYS A 48 13.73 11.12 -22.47
CA LYS A 48 14.39 11.81 -21.36
C LYS A 48 13.36 12.19 -20.30
N LEU A 49 13.71 12.01 -19.04
CA LEU A 49 12.84 12.38 -17.93
C LEU A 49 13.16 13.81 -17.49
N ARG A 50 12.16 14.48 -16.93
CA ARG A 50 12.42 15.62 -16.06
C ARG A 50 12.68 15.09 -14.66
N CYS A 51 13.74 15.56 -14.03
CA CYS A 51 14.14 15.08 -12.73
C CYS A 51 14.92 16.15 -11.95
N HIS A 52 14.63 16.28 -10.65
CA HIS A 52 15.44 17.05 -9.71
C HIS A 52 15.88 16.19 -8.51
N ILE A 53 16.84 16.69 -7.76
CA ILE A 53 17.22 16.12 -6.46
C ILE A 53 16.42 16.90 -5.41
N SER A 54 15.59 16.21 -4.65
CA SER A 54 14.79 16.86 -3.62
C SER A 54 15.57 16.91 -2.31
N THR A 55 15.56 18.07 -1.68
CA THR A 55 15.98 18.21 -0.28
C THR A 55 14.74 18.22 0.60
N VAL A 56 14.89 17.79 1.85
CA VAL A 56 13.79 17.67 2.84
C VAL A 56 12.97 18.97 3.02
N VAL A 57 13.48 20.12 2.54
CA VAL A 57 12.93 21.47 2.74
C VAL A 57 12.00 21.93 1.60
N ASP A 58 11.95 21.29 0.44
CA ASP A 58 11.10 21.75 -0.68
C ASP A 58 9.74 21.04 -0.73
N LYS A 59 8.69 21.74 -0.29
CA LYS A 59 7.28 21.28 -0.27
C LYS A 59 6.40 21.98 -1.31
N THR A 60 6.98 22.48 -2.41
CA THR A 60 6.19 23.22 -3.42
C THR A 60 5.41 22.28 -4.36
N ALA A 61 4.24 22.74 -4.84
CA ALA A 61 3.38 22.01 -5.79
C ALA A 61 4.07 21.68 -7.15
N LYS A 62 5.26 22.23 -7.40
CA LYS A 62 6.09 21.87 -8.56
C LYS A 62 6.69 20.46 -8.44
N ARG A 63 6.81 19.92 -7.22
CA ARG A 63 7.46 18.62 -6.93
C ARG A 63 6.78 17.42 -7.60
N TYR A 64 5.49 17.49 -7.89
CA TYR A 64 4.70 16.37 -8.42
C TYR A 64 4.58 16.34 -9.95
N LYS A 65 5.28 17.22 -10.67
CA LYS A 65 5.22 17.31 -12.14
C LYS A 65 6.36 16.57 -12.85
N GLU A 66 7.37 16.15 -12.11
CA GLU A 66 8.57 15.49 -12.61
C GLU A 66 9.09 14.51 -11.57
N TRP A 67 10.05 13.68 -11.95
CA TRP A 67 10.67 12.74 -11.03
C TRP A 67 11.50 13.48 -9.97
N SER A 68 11.61 12.91 -8.78
CA SER A 68 12.56 13.38 -7.79
C SER A 68 13.39 12.26 -7.20
N ILE A 69 14.68 12.55 -6.96
CA ILE A 69 15.61 11.68 -6.24
C ILE A 69 15.70 12.19 -4.81
N VAL A 70 15.44 11.32 -3.84
CA VAL A 70 15.45 11.62 -2.40
C VAL A 70 16.43 10.67 -1.72
N GLU A 71 17.18 11.16 -0.73
CA GLU A 71 17.97 10.30 0.15
C GLU A 71 17.04 9.64 1.16
N GLU A 72 17.00 8.31 1.17
CA GLU A 72 16.13 7.59 2.10
C GLU A 72 16.92 7.15 3.34
N GLU A 73 16.85 7.98 4.37
CA GLU A 73 17.61 7.84 5.61
C GLU A 73 17.25 6.56 6.40
N THR A 74 16.06 6.00 6.19
CA THR A 74 15.63 4.78 6.90
C THR A 74 16.18 3.49 6.29
N ILE A 75 16.70 3.54 5.06
CA ILE A 75 17.42 2.42 4.45
C ILE A 75 18.88 2.44 4.95
N ALA A 76 19.29 1.35 5.60
CA ALA A 76 20.67 1.18 6.08
C ALA A 76 21.67 1.04 4.90
N ALA A 77 22.15 2.16 4.39
CA ALA A 77 23.23 2.21 3.41
C ALA A 77 24.60 1.92 4.06
N THR A 78 25.53 1.42 3.26
CA THR A 78 26.93 1.15 3.64
C THR A 78 27.85 2.11 2.90
N LYS A 79 29.16 2.07 3.19
CA LYS A 79 30.16 2.89 2.47
C LYS A 79 30.19 2.67 0.94
N ASP A 80 29.63 1.56 0.46
CA ASP A 80 29.66 1.14 -0.95
C ASP A 80 28.26 1.11 -1.58
N THR A 81 27.22 1.55 -0.86
CA THR A 81 25.83 1.55 -1.34
C THR A 81 25.16 2.89 -1.10
N TYR A 82 24.13 3.18 -1.89
CA TYR A 82 23.36 4.43 -1.79
C TYR A 82 21.89 4.11 -1.63
N ALA A 83 21.30 4.60 -0.54
CA ALA A 83 19.86 4.56 -0.30
C ALA A 83 19.18 5.63 -1.15
N VAL A 84 18.23 5.24 -1.97
CA VAL A 84 17.55 6.14 -2.90
C VAL A 84 16.06 5.89 -2.83
N GLU A 85 15.29 6.95 -2.68
CA GLU A 85 13.88 6.95 -3.02
C GLU A 85 13.70 7.70 -4.36
N LEU A 86 13.17 6.99 -5.35
CA LEU A 86 12.71 7.61 -6.60
C LEU A 86 11.21 7.87 -6.49
N VAL A 87 10.83 9.14 -6.53
CA VAL A 87 9.43 9.56 -6.51
C VAL A 87 8.99 9.92 -7.92
N THR A 88 7.89 9.33 -8.37
CA THR A 88 7.33 9.63 -9.69
C THR A 88 6.62 10.99 -9.70
N PRO A 89 6.44 11.61 -10.87
CA PRO A 89 5.37 12.59 -11.02
C PRO A 89 4.00 11.95 -10.76
N VAL A 90 2.97 12.78 -10.60
CA VAL A 90 1.59 12.29 -10.57
C VAL A 90 1.16 11.93 -11.98
N PHE A 91 1.04 10.64 -12.23
CA PHE A 91 0.59 10.07 -13.48
C PHE A 91 -0.93 9.89 -13.47
N LYS A 92 -1.56 10.04 -14.63
CA LYS A 92 -2.91 9.55 -14.83
C LYS A 92 -2.82 8.12 -15.32
N PHE A 93 -3.51 7.21 -14.65
CA PHE A 93 -3.38 5.78 -14.91
C PHE A 93 -3.79 5.42 -16.35
N SER A 94 -4.81 6.11 -16.87
CA SER A 94 -5.37 5.95 -18.21
C SER A 94 -4.44 6.41 -19.35
N GLU A 95 -3.50 7.33 -19.11
CA GLU A 95 -2.70 7.95 -20.19
C GLU A 95 -1.48 7.10 -20.61
N ARG A 96 -1.21 5.95 -19.95
CA ARG A 96 -0.17 4.93 -20.25
C ARG A 96 1.30 5.39 -20.37
N ASP A 97 1.58 6.67 -20.58
CA ASP A 97 2.93 7.26 -20.69
C ASP A 97 3.85 6.89 -19.51
N TRP A 98 3.23 6.68 -18.34
CA TRP A 98 3.92 6.25 -17.13
C TRP A 98 4.68 4.92 -17.28
N HIS A 99 4.26 4.01 -18.18
CA HIS A 99 5.00 2.77 -18.45
C HIS A 99 6.38 3.07 -19.05
N GLN A 100 6.41 3.95 -20.05
CA GLN A 100 7.64 4.32 -20.73
C GLN A 100 8.57 5.09 -19.78
N GLU A 101 8.01 6.01 -18.97
CA GLU A 101 8.81 6.73 -17.98
C GLU A 101 9.39 5.81 -16.90
N LEU A 102 8.59 4.87 -16.36
CA LEU A 102 9.08 3.85 -15.42
C LEU A 102 10.22 3.02 -16.05
N SER A 103 10.04 2.59 -17.31
CA SER A 103 11.05 1.79 -18.01
C SER A 103 12.35 2.56 -18.21
N THR A 104 12.25 3.84 -18.61
CA THR A 104 13.43 4.72 -18.69
C THR A 104 14.10 4.86 -17.32
N ALA A 105 13.34 5.16 -16.26
CA ALA A 105 13.90 5.37 -14.92
C ALA A 105 14.67 4.13 -14.42
N TRP A 106 14.07 2.95 -14.55
CA TRP A 106 14.70 1.69 -14.18
C TRP A 106 15.92 1.34 -15.05
N SER A 107 15.85 1.61 -16.35
CA SER A 107 16.97 1.41 -17.27
C SER A 107 18.17 2.27 -16.90
N GLN A 108 17.94 3.57 -16.63
CA GLN A 108 18.99 4.48 -16.19
C GLN A 108 19.57 4.07 -14.84
N LEU A 109 18.71 3.70 -13.87
CA LEU A 109 19.14 3.26 -12.55
C LEU A 109 20.04 2.01 -12.61
N LYS A 110 19.63 0.97 -13.34
CA LYS A 110 20.43 -0.25 -13.57
C LYS A 110 21.70 0.02 -14.40
N GLY A 111 21.71 1.12 -15.15
CA GLY A 111 22.88 1.66 -15.81
C GLY A 111 24.02 2.00 -14.85
N PHE A 112 23.74 2.25 -13.56
CA PHE A 112 24.78 2.49 -12.54
C PHE A 112 25.35 1.22 -11.94
N GLY A 113 24.56 0.15 -11.83
CA GLY A 113 24.96 -1.13 -11.25
C GLY A 113 23.76 -1.94 -10.77
N PRO A 114 23.98 -3.04 -10.01
CA PRO A 114 22.91 -3.78 -9.38
C PRO A 114 22.06 -2.88 -8.46
N VAL A 115 20.76 -3.17 -8.43
CA VAL A 115 19.79 -2.58 -7.51
C VAL A 115 19.20 -3.72 -6.71
N ALA A 116 19.03 -3.53 -5.41
CA ALA A 116 18.36 -4.50 -4.56
C ALA A 116 17.39 -3.80 -3.61
N GLU A 117 16.40 -4.56 -3.16
CA GLU A 117 15.61 -4.21 -1.99
C GLU A 117 16.22 -4.86 -0.73
N ASN A 118 15.96 -4.26 0.43
CA ASN A 118 16.23 -4.85 1.73
C ASN A 118 14.99 -4.69 2.63
N PRO A 119 14.97 -5.23 3.87
CA PRO A 119 13.80 -5.14 4.74
C PRO A 119 13.33 -3.71 5.09
N HIS A 120 14.17 -2.71 4.87
CA HIS A 120 13.86 -1.28 5.08
C HIS A 120 13.33 -0.61 3.81
N CYS A 121 13.44 -1.23 2.64
CA CYS A 121 12.87 -0.73 1.41
C CYS A 121 11.36 -1.04 1.30
N SER A 122 10.64 -0.10 0.71
CA SER A 122 9.21 -0.12 0.45
C SER A 122 8.90 0.35 -0.97
N THR A 123 7.72 0.00 -1.47
CA THR A 123 7.10 0.75 -2.57
C THR A 123 5.80 1.35 -2.04
N HIS A 124 5.68 2.68 -2.05
CA HIS A 124 4.44 3.34 -1.69
C HIS A 124 3.70 3.78 -2.96
N VAL A 125 2.38 3.61 -2.98
CA VAL A 125 1.53 4.06 -4.09
C VAL A 125 0.43 4.94 -3.55
N HIS A 126 0.46 6.22 -3.92
CA HIS A 126 -0.54 7.21 -3.58
C HIS A 126 -1.58 7.29 -4.68
N LEU A 127 -2.86 7.28 -4.32
CA LEU A 127 -3.98 7.27 -5.25
C LEU A 127 -4.94 8.43 -4.96
N SER A 128 -5.35 9.15 -5.99
CA SER A 128 -6.48 10.08 -5.90
C SER A 128 -7.35 10.03 -7.17
N PRO A 129 -8.61 10.49 -7.11
CA PRO A 129 -9.39 10.69 -8.31
C PRO A 129 -8.74 11.77 -9.17
N LYS A 130 -8.82 11.61 -10.48
CA LYS A 130 -8.53 12.68 -11.42
C LYS A 130 -9.68 13.71 -11.40
N PRO A 131 -9.38 15.01 -11.49
CA PRO A 131 -10.39 16.01 -11.75
C PRO A 131 -11.25 15.65 -12.98
N SER A 132 -12.57 15.68 -12.82
CA SER A 132 -13.54 15.38 -13.87
C SER A 132 -14.82 16.20 -13.65
N PRO A 133 -15.77 16.27 -14.60
CA PRO A 133 -17.04 16.94 -14.37
C PRO A 133 -17.82 16.41 -13.15
N ALA A 134 -17.71 15.11 -12.86
CA ALA A 134 -18.31 14.50 -11.68
C ALA A 134 -17.51 14.80 -10.38
N ARG A 135 -16.21 15.09 -10.50
CA ARG A 135 -15.30 15.35 -9.38
C ARG A 135 -14.38 16.54 -9.71
N PRO A 136 -14.87 17.79 -9.70
CA PRO A 136 -14.10 18.93 -10.19
C PRO A 136 -12.78 19.14 -9.46
N ASN A 137 -12.72 18.80 -8.17
CA ASN A 137 -11.55 18.98 -7.33
C ASN A 137 -10.62 17.74 -7.30
N GLY A 138 -10.97 16.64 -7.97
CA GLY A 138 -10.18 15.40 -7.93
C GLY A 138 -10.07 14.80 -6.53
N THR A 139 -11.13 14.91 -5.72
CA THR A 139 -11.17 14.44 -4.32
C THR A 139 -12.06 13.22 -4.15
N TRP A 140 -11.73 12.40 -3.16
CA TRP A 140 -12.57 11.31 -2.70
C TRP A 140 -13.86 11.82 -2.07
N GLU A 141 -14.97 11.14 -2.33
CA GLU A 141 -16.23 11.34 -1.59
C GLU A 141 -16.27 10.40 -0.39
N LEU A 142 -17.08 10.74 0.61
CA LEU A 142 -17.25 9.89 1.80
C LEU A 142 -17.60 8.44 1.45
N SER A 143 -18.53 8.26 0.51
CA SER A 143 -18.98 6.94 0.05
C SER A 143 -17.84 6.11 -0.56
N ASP A 144 -16.90 6.74 -1.26
CA ASP A 144 -15.70 6.08 -1.79
C ASP A 144 -14.80 5.61 -0.65
N VAL A 145 -14.49 6.53 0.29
CA VAL A 145 -13.58 6.26 1.40
C VAL A 145 -14.14 5.13 2.27
N GLN A 146 -15.45 5.09 2.52
CA GLN A 146 -16.12 4.00 3.23
C GLN A 146 -15.98 2.65 2.51
N LYS A 147 -16.22 2.63 1.19
CA LYS A 147 -16.10 1.41 0.37
C LYS A 147 -14.65 0.89 0.36
N ILE A 148 -13.68 1.78 0.16
CA ILE A 148 -12.25 1.43 0.15
C ILE A 148 -11.83 0.93 1.54
N ALA A 149 -12.21 1.63 2.62
CA ALA A 149 -11.95 1.20 4.00
C ALA A 149 -12.52 -0.20 4.29
N LYS A 150 -13.76 -0.47 3.87
CA LYS A 150 -14.37 -1.80 4.01
C LYS A 150 -13.58 -2.87 3.26
N ALA A 151 -13.17 -2.60 2.02
CA ALA A 151 -12.37 -3.52 1.23
C ALA A 151 -11.00 -3.78 1.87
N VAL A 152 -10.33 -2.73 2.36
CA VAL A 152 -9.05 -2.83 3.09
C VAL A 152 -9.18 -3.82 4.25
N LEU A 153 -10.21 -3.67 5.10
CA LEU A 153 -10.41 -4.54 6.26
C LEU A 153 -10.76 -5.99 5.86
N TYR A 154 -11.64 -6.16 4.87
CA TYR A 154 -12.12 -7.48 4.45
C TYR A 154 -11.04 -8.31 3.74
N PHE A 155 -10.30 -7.69 2.81
CA PHE A 155 -9.28 -8.37 2.02
C PHE A 155 -7.91 -8.42 2.69
N GLU A 156 -7.72 -7.77 3.85
CA GLU A 156 -6.41 -7.62 4.49
C GLU A 156 -5.62 -8.95 4.58
N ARG A 157 -6.27 -10.05 4.97
CA ARG A 157 -5.62 -11.37 5.05
C ARG A 157 -5.24 -11.95 3.68
N ALA A 158 -6.06 -11.73 2.65
CA ALA A 158 -5.73 -12.14 1.29
C ALA A 158 -4.56 -11.31 0.73
N VAL A 159 -4.50 -10.02 1.08
CA VAL A 159 -3.36 -9.17 0.76
C VAL A 159 -2.10 -9.65 1.50
N ASP A 160 -2.19 -9.99 2.78
CA ASP A 160 -1.06 -10.55 3.53
C ASP A 160 -0.51 -11.83 2.91
N ALA A 161 -1.39 -12.70 2.41
CA ALA A 161 -1.00 -13.94 1.74
C ALA A 161 -0.14 -13.73 0.48
N VAL A 162 -0.25 -12.57 -0.18
CA VAL A 162 0.57 -12.22 -1.36
C VAL A 162 1.79 -11.36 -1.01
N MET A 163 1.96 -11.00 0.26
CA MET A 163 3.10 -10.21 0.72
C MET A 163 4.19 -11.12 1.30
N PRO A 164 5.47 -10.74 1.18
CA PRO A 164 6.53 -11.47 1.85
C PRO A 164 6.37 -11.39 3.36
N ALA A 165 6.70 -12.47 4.07
CA ALA A 165 6.45 -12.61 5.52
C ALA A 165 6.98 -11.46 6.37
N ARG A 166 8.09 -10.84 5.98
CA ARG A 166 8.67 -9.69 6.67
C ARG A 166 7.77 -8.43 6.66
N ARG A 167 6.86 -8.29 5.69
CA ARG A 167 5.94 -7.13 5.61
C ARG A 167 4.66 -7.33 6.43
N TRP A 168 4.42 -8.53 6.94
CA TRP A 168 3.30 -8.79 7.83
C TRP A 168 3.43 -7.97 9.12
N LEU A 169 4.61 -8.02 9.73
CA LEU A 169 4.88 -7.49 11.08
C LEU A 169 5.74 -6.23 11.10
N ASN A 170 5.86 -5.58 9.94
CA ASN A 170 6.69 -4.40 9.83
C ASN A 170 6.00 -3.23 10.56
N PRO A 171 6.69 -2.57 11.52
CA PRO A 171 6.11 -1.47 12.30
C PRO A 171 5.75 -0.24 11.46
N TYR A 172 6.22 -0.16 10.22
CA TYR A 172 5.95 0.91 9.24
C TYR A 172 4.84 0.54 8.23
N CYS A 173 4.26 -0.67 8.30
CA CYS A 173 3.05 -1.05 7.57
C CYS A 173 2.16 -2.00 8.40
N GLN A 174 1.71 -1.51 9.54
CA GLN A 174 0.83 -2.18 10.49
C GLN A 174 -0.56 -2.49 9.91
N SER A 175 -1.19 -3.51 10.47
CA SER A 175 -2.55 -3.93 10.09
C SER A 175 -3.58 -2.83 10.36
N ASN A 176 -4.44 -2.56 9.38
CA ASN A 176 -5.60 -1.69 9.55
C ASN A 176 -6.71 -2.39 10.36
N ARG A 177 -6.78 -3.74 10.33
CA ARG A 177 -7.73 -4.53 11.14
C ARG A 177 -7.38 -4.55 12.63
N HIS A 178 -6.11 -4.41 12.97
CA HIS A 178 -5.56 -4.55 14.33
C HIS A 178 -4.97 -3.23 14.85
N ASN A 179 -5.77 -2.17 14.82
CA ASN A 179 -5.42 -0.85 15.36
C ASN A 179 -6.22 -0.50 16.63
N ASP A 180 -5.99 0.69 17.19
CA ASP A 180 -6.58 1.03 18.48
C ASP A 180 -8.09 1.33 18.42
N ALA A 181 -8.61 1.80 17.28
CA ALA A 181 -10.05 1.93 17.06
C ALA A 181 -10.73 0.55 17.04
N ALA A 182 -10.11 -0.44 16.38
CA ALA A 182 -10.57 -1.82 16.43
C ALA A 182 -10.48 -2.40 17.85
N ALA A 183 -9.42 -2.07 18.60
CA ALA A 183 -9.23 -2.54 19.97
C ALA A 183 -10.31 -2.03 20.93
N ALA A 184 -10.83 -0.82 20.70
CA ALA A 184 -11.89 -0.22 21.52
C ALA A 184 -13.30 -0.81 21.30
N LEU A 185 -13.51 -1.62 20.26
CA LEU A 185 -14.79 -2.31 20.05
C LEU A 185 -15.03 -3.34 21.17
N PRO A 186 -16.30 -3.53 21.62
CA PRO A 186 -16.64 -4.55 22.60
C PRO A 186 -16.08 -5.93 22.21
N GLN A 187 -15.71 -6.74 23.22
CA GLN A 187 -15.24 -8.10 22.97
C GLN A 187 -16.32 -8.94 22.27
N LYS A 188 -16.19 -9.09 20.96
CA LYS A 188 -17.02 -9.94 20.10
C LYS A 188 -16.21 -11.12 19.56
N LEU A 189 -16.88 -12.13 19.00
CA LEU A 189 -16.17 -13.12 18.19
C LEU A 189 -15.47 -12.39 17.02
N PRO A 190 -14.31 -12.84 16.53
CA PRO A 190 -13.54 -12.04 15.59
C PRO A 190 -14.23 -11.70 14.25
N GLY A 191 -15.07 -12.59 13.71
CA GLY A 191 -15.93 -12.29 12.56
C GLY A 191 -17.03 -11.27 12.88
N GLU A 192 -17.58 -11.31 14.10
CA GLU A 192 -18.53 -10.31 14.59
C GLU A 192 -17.84 -8.96 14.90
N LYS A 193 -16.56 -9.00 15.25
CA LYS A 193 -15.72 -7.81 15.46
C LYS A 193 -15.43 -7.12 14.14
N LEU A 194 -15.03 -7.87 13.10
CA LEU A 194 -14.88 -7.33 11.75
C LEU A 194 -16.21 -6.76 11.23
N ALA A 195 -17.33 -7.45 11.47
CA ALA A 195 -18.66 -6.95 11.14
C ALA A 195 -19.01 -5.65 11.85
N ALA A 196 -18.84 -5.59 13.17
CA ALA A 196 -19.05 -4.35 13.91
C ALA A 196 -18.16 -3.21 13.40
N TYR A 197 -16.92 -3.53 13.02
CA TYR A 197 -16.00 -2.52 12.53
C TYR A 197 -16.44 -1.96 11.17
N ILE A 198 -16.85 -2.83 10.25
CA ILE A 198 -17.37 -2.43 8.94
C ILE A 198 -18.69 -1.66 9.08
N GLU A 199 -19.57 -2.05 10.00
CA GLU A 199 -20.80 -1.29 10.27
C GLU A 199 -20.49 0.11 10.79
N ASN A 200 -19.49 0.27 11.66
CA ASN A 200 -19.05 1.60 12.10
C ASN A 200 -18.50 2.44 10.94
N ILE A 201 -17.76 1.83 10.00
CA ILE A 201 -17.29 2.51 8.78
C ILE A 201 -18.49 2.95 7.93
N ASN A 202 -19.48 2.09 7.72
CA ASN A 202 -20.70 2.42 6.97
C ASN A 202 -21.52 3.54 7.64
N GLY A 203 -21.55 3.56 8.98
CA GLY A 203 -22.25 4.57 9.78
C GLY A 203 -21.48 5.89 9.96
N ALA A 204 -20.23 5.99 9.48
CA ALA A 204 -19.47 7.23 9.57
C ALA A 204 -20.13 8.34 8.73
N GLY A 205 -20.31 9.51 9.33
CA GLY A 205 -20.87 10.69 8.66
C GLY A 205 -19.84 11.60 8.00
N THR A 206 -18.54 11.35 8.20
CA THR A 206 -17.44 12.19 7.67
C THR A 206 -16.21 11.38 7.31
N ILE A 207 -15.40 11.88 6.37
CA ILE A 207 -14.10 11.27 6.00
C ILE A 207 -13.19 11.19 7.24
N VAL A 208 -13.17 12.23 8.08
CA VAL A 208 -12.39 12.28 9.33
C VAL A 208 -12.70 11.08 10.24
N GLN A 209 -13.98 10.72 10.39
CA GLN A 209 -14.37 9.56 11.19
C GLN A 209 -13.85 8.24 10.58
N VAL A 210 -13.87 8.09 9.26
CA VAL A 210 -13.30 6.91 8.58
C VAL A 210 -11.78 6.85 8.76
N VAL A 211 -11.06 7.97 8.60
CA VAL A 211 -9.61 8.02 8.82
C VAL A 211 -9.26 7.68 10.27
N ASN A 212 -10.00 8.22 11.24
CA ASN A 212 -9.83 7.91 12.66
C ASN A 212 -10.02 6.42 12.95
N MET A 213 -10.90 5.74 12.23
CA MET A 213 -11.02 4.30 12.34
C MET A 213 -9.82 3.61 11.68
N ILE A 214 -9.51 3.87 10.42
CA ILE A 214 -8.52 3.10 9.65
C ILE A 214 -7.06 3.31 10.10
N ASN A 215 -6.71 4.47 10.66
CA ASN A 215 -5.34 4.83 11.01
C ASN A 215 -5.15 5.27 12.48
N ALA A 216 -6.01 4.83 13.39
CA ALA A 216 -5.90 5.15 14.82
C ALA A 216 -4.65 4.54 15.49
N VAL A 217 -3.91 5.37 16.22
CA VAL A 217 -2.91 4.99 17.21
C VAL A 217 -3.19 5.73 18.52
N GLY A 218 -3.06 5.05 19.66
CA GLY A 218 -3.44 5.56 20.98
C GLY A 218 -4.96 5.75 21.17
N PRO A 219 -5.46 5.74 22.42
CA PRO A 219 -6.85 6.13 22.68
C PRO A 219 -7.08 7.61 22.33
N PRO A 220 -8.30 8.01 21.97
CA PRO A 220 -8.61 9.42 21.85
C PRO A 220 -8.45 10.07 23.24
N PRO A 221 -7.94 11.31 23.33
CA PRO A 221 -8.08 12.10 24.56
C PRO A 221 -9.56 12.17 24.94
N THR A 222 -9.88 12.30 26.23
CA THR A 222 -11.28 12.41 26.68
C THR A 222 -12.01 13.53 25.92
N GLY A 223 -12.97 13.18 25.06
CA GLY A 223 -13.71 14.13 24.21
C GLY A 223 -12.98 14.60 22.94
N GLY A 224 -11.84 14.02 22.58
CA GLY A 224 -10.99 14.41 21.45
C GLY A 224 -10.97 13.43 20.27
N ALA A 225 -10.21 13.77 19.23
CA ALA A 225 -9.96 12.90 18.08
C ALA A 225 -8.88 11.86 18.39
N TRP A 226 -8.94 10.71 17.71
CA TRP A 226 -7.88 9.70 17.75
C TRP A 226 -6.55 10.31 17.30
N THR A 227 -5.45 9.95 17.98
CA THR A 227 -4.13 10.15 17.37
C THR A 227 -4.03 9.21 16.17
N ARG A 228 -3.37 9.67 15.10
CA ARG A 228 -3.28 8.94 13.84
C ARG A 228 -1.83 8.79 13.43
N SER A 229 -1.55 7.76 12.65
CA SER A 229 -0.22 7.53 12.12
C SER A 229 -0.26 7.02 10.69
N LYS A 230 0.76 7.38 9.90
CA LYS A 230 0.95 6.90 8.54
C LYS A 230 1.42 5.44 8.46
N VAL A 231 1.77 4.83 9.59
CA VAL A 231 2.46 3.53 9.66
C VAL A 231 1.59 2.31 9.33
N PHE A 232 0.42 2.47 8.72
CA PHE A 232 -0.46 1.35 8.37
C PHE A 232 -0.32 0.95 6.90
N ARG A 233 -0.72 -0.28 6.57
CA ARG A 233 -0.69 -0.84 5.20
C ARG A 233 -1.41 0.04 4.20
N TRP A 234 -2.57 0.54 4.60
CA TRP A 234 -3.29 1.59 3.90
C TRP A 234 -3.35 2.82 4.79
N ASN A 235 -2.79 3.92 4.31
CA ASN A 235 -2.73 5.20 5.00
C ASN A 235 -3.73 6.18 4.39
N PHE A 236 -4.71 6.60 5.19
CA PHE A 236 -5.76 7.54 4.81
C PHE A 236 -5.52 8.94 5.43
N CYS A 237 -4.47 9.12 6.24
CA CYS A 237 -4.15 10.41 6.84
C CYS A 237 -4.05 11.57 5.84
N PRO A 238 -3.48 11.40 4.62
CA PRO A 238 -3.40 12.49 3.64
C PRO A 238 -4.76 13.08 3.23
N LEU A 239 -5.87 12.34 3.42
CA LEU A 239 -7.22 12.84 3.15
C LEU A 239 -7.61 14.06 4.00
N ILE A 240 -6.97 14.26 5.15
CA ILE A 240 -7.35 15.27 6.15
C ILE A 240 -6.18 16.17 6.61
N GLU A 241 -4.97 15.96 6.08
CA GLU A 241 -3.76 16.69 6.46
C GLU A 241 -3.48 17.94 5.59
N GLY A 242 -4.45 18.35 4.76
CA GLY A 242 -4.33 19.54 3.90
C GLY A 242 -3.34 19.38 2.73
N GLY A 243 -2.82 18.18 2.51
CA GLY A 243 -1.96 17.81 1.38
C GLY A 243 -2.73 17.25 0.18
N PRO A 244 -2.05 16.53 -0.73
CA PRO A 244 -2.70 15.76 -1.78
C PRO A 244 -3.68 14.77 -1.13
N SER A 245 -4.98 14.91 -1.41
CA SER A 245 -6.05 14.10 -0.81
C SER A 245 -5.99 12.65 -1.33
N THR A 246 -4.96 11.92 -0.93
CA THR A 246 -4.62 10.58 -1.43
C THR A 246 -4.95 9.49 -0.41
N ILE A 247 -5.23 8.30 -0.93
CA ILE A 247 -5.13 7.05 -0.17
C ILE A 247 -3.82 6.38 -0.57
N GLU A 248 -3.00 6.01 0.40
CA GLU A 248 -1.66 5.50 0.17
C GLU A 248 -1.55 4.01 0.54
N PHE A 249 -1.07 3.19 -0.41
CA PHE A 249 -0.74 1.79 -0.18
C PHE A 249 0.73 1.64 0.17
N ARG A 250 1.01 1.22 1.42
CA ARG A 250 2.36 1.16 2.03
C ARG A 250 2.85 -0.25 2.31
N GLN A 251 2.02 -1.26 2.09
CA GLN A 251 2.38 -2.64 2.40
C GLN A 251 3.48 -3.26 1.52
N PRO A 252 3.59 -2.95 0.20
CA PRO A 252 4.55 -3.59 -0.67
C PRO A 252 6.00 -3.56 -0.15
N PRO A 253 6.81 -4.60 -0.42
CA PRO A 253 8.25 -4.52 -0.28
C PRO A 253 8.85 -3.49 -1.26
N GLY A 254 10.14 -3.19 -1.10
CA GLY A 254 10.91 -2.45 -2.10
C GLY A 254 10.84 -3.13 -3.46
N SER A 255 10.69 -2.34 -4.52
CA SER A 255 10.78 -2.84 -5.89
C SER A 255 12.25 -2.90 -6.29
N ASP A 256 12.70 -3.99 -6.90
CA ASP A 256 14.07 -4.12 -7.43
C ASP A 256 14.13 -4.04 -8.97
N ASN A 257 12.97 -3.90 -9.63
CA ASN A 257 12.85 -3.79 -11.08
C ASN A 257 11.51 -3.15 -11.50
N GLU A 258 11.43 -2.78 -12.78
CA GLU A 258 10.24 -2.18 -13.40
C GLU A 258 8.98 -3.04 -13.24
N THR A 259 9.09 -4.36 -13.43
CA THR A 259 7.95 -5.27 -13.33
C THR A 259 7.37 -5.29 -11.92
N HIS A 260 8.20 -5.26 -10.88
CA HIS A 260 7.75 -5.19 -9.50
C HIS A 260 7.11 -3.83 -9.17
N THR A 261 7.70 -2.71 -9.62
CA THR A 261 7.07 -1.40 -9.45
C THR A 261 5.70 -1.35 -10.12
N ARG A 262 5.62 -1.83 -11.37
CA ARG A 262 4.38 -1.88 -12.14
C ARG A 262 3.34 -2.78 -11.48
N LEU A 263 3.75 -3.92 -10.93
CA LEU A 263 2.88 -4.82 -10.19
C LEU A 263 2.18 -4.10 -9.03
N TRP A 264 2.92 -3.34 -8.21
CA TRP A 264 2.36 -2.68 -7.04
C TRP A 264 1.48 -1.48 -7.38
N ILE A 265 1.82 -0.71 -8.42
CA ILE A 265 0.96 0.34 -8.97
C ILE A 265 -0.36 -0.27 -9.46
N ASN A 266 -0.27 -1.31 -10.30
CA ASN A 266 -1.43 -2.00 -10.84
C ASN A 266 -2.28 -2.64 -9.74
N PHE A 267 -1.66 -3.23 -8.72
CA PHE A 267 -2.33 -3.77 -7.56
C PHE A 267 -3.15 -2.67 -6.86
N ALA A 268 -2.53 -1.55 -6.49
CA ALA A 268 -3.19 -0.50 -5.73
C ALA A 268 -4.38 0.09 -6.50
N VAL A 269 -4.20 0.37 -7.80
CA VAL A 269 -5.27 0.90 -8.66
C VAL A 269 -6.41 -0.10 -8.84
N ALA A 270 -6.11 -1.37 -9.17
CA ALA A 270 -7.12 -2.41 -9.32
C ALA A 270 -7.88 -2.65 -8.02
N PHE A 271 -7.20 -2.61 -6.87
CA PHE A 271 -7.81 -2.77 -5.56
C PHE A 271 -8.83 -1.68 -5.27
N VAL A 272 -8.46 -0.41 -5.51
CA VAL A 272 -9.38 0.71 -5.29
C VAL A 272 -10.58 0.64 -6.25
N GLN A 273 -10.36 0.35 -7.53
CA GLN A 273 -11.46 0.20 -8.49
C GLN A 273 -12.40 -0.95 -8.13
N MET A 274 -11.84 -2.08 -7.71
CA MET A 274 -12.60 -3.21 -7.17
C MET A 274 -13.44 -2.76 -5.98
N ALA A 275 -12.85 -2.05 -5.02
CA ALA A 275 -13.57 -1.62 -3.82
C ALA A 275 -14.75 -0.69 -4.14
N LEU A 276 -14.61 0.17 -5.15
CA LEU A 276 -15.63 1.15 -5.53
C LEU A 276 -16.83 0.54 -6.27
N PHE A 277 -16.58 -0.49 -7.08
CA PHE A 277 -17.52 -0.94 -8.11
C PHE A 277 -17.86 -2.43 -8.09
N CYS A 278 -17.17 -3.23 -7.28
CA CYS A 278 -17.40 -4.66 -7.20
C CYS A 278 -17.93 -5.05 -5.81
N GLU A 279 -18.87 -5.97 -5.80
CA GLU A 279 -19.30 -6.66 -4.58
C GLU A 279 -18.82 -8.10 -4.64
N PRO A 280 -18.29 -8.66 -3.53
CA PRO A 280 -17.87 -10.06 -3.51
C PRO A 280 -19.10 -10.96 -3.68
N PRO A 281 -18.98 -12.14 -4.34
CA PRO A 281 -20.12 -13.02 -4.63
C PRO A 281 -20.92 -13.47 -3.42
N SER A 282 -20.29 -13.52 -2.25
CA SER A 282 -20.93 -13.88 -0.98
C SER A 282 -21.67 -12.72 -0.30
N GLY A 283 -21.67 -11.52 -0.89
CA GLY A 283 -22.26 -10.30 -0.31
C GLY A 283 -21.59 -9.96 1.02
N TRP A 284 -20.40 -9.33 0.98
CA TRP A 284 -19.56 -8.97 2.15
C TRP A 284 -19.73 -9.90 3.36
N ASN A 285 -19.77 -11.22 3.16
CA ASN A 285 -20.04 -12.15 4.24
C ASN A 285 -18.78 -12.25 5.11
N LEU A 286 -18.75 -11.49 6.19
CA LEU A 286 -17.58 -11.31 7.06
C LEU A 286 -17.25 -12.54 7.92
N ARG A 287 -18.03 -13.62 7.79
CA ARG A 287 -17.71 -14.94 8.34
C ARG A 287 -16.85 -15.77 7.39
N ILE A 288 -16.76 -15.40 6.12
CA ILE A 288 -15.91 -16.04 5.13
C ILE A 288 -14.66 -15.18 4.99
N VAL A 289 -13.50 -15.74 5.33
CA VAL A 289 -12.22 -15.06 5.14
C VAL A 289 -11.94 -14.97 3.65
N ALA A 290 -11.68 -13.76 3.17
CA ALA A 290 -11.21 -13.58 1.81
C ALA A 290 -9.87 -14.31 1.60
N ASP A 291 -9.77 -15.08 0.54
CA ASP A 291 -8.54 -15.77 0.13
C ASP A 291 -7.92 -15.13 -1.13
N PRO A 292 -6.67 -15.47 -1.50
CA PRO A 292 -6.05 -14.98 -2.72
C PRO A 292 -6.85 -15.26 -3.99
N LYS A 293 -7.63 -16.35 -4.05
CA LYS A 293 -8.41 -16.68 -5.25
C LYS A 293 -9.58 -15.72 -5.42
N LEU A 294 -10.31 -15.44 -4.35
CA LEU A 294 -11.36 -14.44 -4.32
C LEU A 294 -10.78 -13.05 -4.61
N LEU A 295 -9.66 -12.70 -3.97
CA LEU A 295 -8.96 -11.44 -4.24
C LEU A 295 -8.60 -11.33 -5.72
N ALA A 296 -7.99 -12.34 -6.34
CA ALA A 296 -7.62 -12.30 -7.74
C ALA A 296 -8.82 -12.09 -8.67
N THR A 297 -9.94 -12.79 -8.44
CA THR A 297 -11.17 -12.63 -9.23
C THR A 297 -11.73 -11.21 -9.11
N MET A 298 -11.69 -10.64 -7.90
CA MET A 298 -12.19 -9.29 -7.64
C MET A 298 -11.25 -8.23 -8.23
N MET A 299 -9.94 -8.42 -8.09
CA MET A 299 -8.89 -7.57 -8.68
C MET A 299 -8.95 -7.59 -10.21
N GLU A 300 -9.30 -8.71 -10.84
CA GLU A 300 -9.51 -8.78 -12.29
C GLU A 300 -10.61 -7.82 -12.75
N GLN A 301 -11.72 -7.75 -12.01
CA GLN A 301 -12.82 -6.82 -12.31
C GLN A 301 -12.39 -5.38 -12.08
N GLY A 302 -11.73 -5.09 -10.96
CA GLY A 302 -11.19 -3.75 -10.67
C GLY A 302 -10.18 -3.30 -11.72
N ALA A 303 -9.30 -4.19 -12.18
CA ALA A 303 -8.33 -3.90 -13.22
C ALA A 303 -9.00 -3.61 -14.58
N LYS A 304 -10.06 -4.37 -14.95
CA LYS A 304 -10.88 -4.07 -16.13
C LYS A 304 -11.59 -2.72 -16.02
N LYS A 305 -12.08 -2.35 -14.82
CA LYS A 305 -12.67 -1.02 -14.55
C LYS A 305 -11.64 0.11 -14.65
N ALA A 306 -10.38 -0.17 -14.31
CA ALA A 306 -9.25 0.74 -14.48
C ALA A 306 -8.76 0.86 -15.93
N ASP A 307 -9.40 0.16 -16.88
CA ASP A 307 -8.93 0.00 -18.26
C ASP A 307 -7.51 -0.60 -18.34
N MET A 308 -7.05 -1.34 -17.32
CA MET A 308 -5.67 -1.85 -17.27
C MET A 308 -5.31 -2.70 -18.50
N LEU A 309 -4.07 -2.63 -18.95
CA LEU A 309 -3.60 -3.40 -20.11
C LEU A 309 -3.83 -4.91 -19.89
N PRO A 310 -4.31 -5.66 -20.90
CA PRO A 310 -4.62 -7.09 -20.74
C PRO A 310 -3.46 -7.95 -20.21
N GLY A 311 -2.23 -7.64 -20.64
CA GLY A 311 -1.02 -8.33 -20.16
C GLY A 311 -0.76 -8.10 -18.66
N ASP A 312 -1.02 -6.89 -18.17
CA ASP A 312 -0.87 -6.55 -16.77
C ASP A 312 -1.99 -7.14 -15.91
N ILE A 313 -3.23 -7.19 -16.41
CA ILE A 313 -4.34 -7.90 -15.76
C ILE A 313 -3.98 -9.38 -15.57
N THR A 314 -3.48 -10.00 -16.65
CA THR A 314 -3.12 -11.43 -16.64
C THR A 314 -1.98 -11.68 -15.66
N TYR A 315 -0.93 -10.85 -15.68
CA TYR A 315 0.20 -10.96 -14.77
C TYR A 315 -0.22 -10.80 -13.30
N LEU A 316 -0.94 -9.71 -12.97
CA LEU A 316 -1.42 -9.41 -11.62
C LEU A 316 -2.28 -10.56 -11.06
N THR A 317 -3.29 -10.98 -11.81
CA THR A 317 -4.25 -11.98 -11.32
C THR A 317 -3.65 -13.37 -11.22
N THR A 318 -2.78 -13.75 -12.16
CA THR A 318 -2.03 -15.02 -12.08
C THR A 318 -1.09 -15.02 -10.89
N TRP A 319 -0.36 -13.93 -10.68
CA TRP A 319 0.54 -13.78 -9.53
C TRP A 319 -0.21 -13.92 -8.20
N ILE A 320 -1.37 -13.26 -8.03
CA ILE A 320 -2.21 -13.42 -6.82
C ILE A 320 -2.69 -14.87 -6.66
N ARG A 321 -3.23 -15.50 -7.73
CA ARG A 321 -3.78 -16.88 -7.66
C ARG A 321 -2.75 -17.93 -7.25
N ASN A 322 -1.47 -17.69 -7.50
CA ASN A 322 -0.39 -18.62 -7.16
C ASN A 322 -0.04 -18.61 -5.67
N HIS A 323 -0.57 -17.67 -4.88
CA HIS A 323 -0.34 -17.60 -3.44
C HIS A 323 -1.34 -18.46 -2.67
N LYS A 324 -0.86 -19.07 -1.58
CA LYS A 324 -1.69 -19.88 -0.68
C LYS A 324 -2.28 -18.98 0.40
N GLN A 325 -3.53 -19.25 0.76
CA GLN A 325 -4.16 -18.62 1.91
C GLN A 325 -3.30 -18.82 3.16
N LEU A 326 -3.17 -17.76 3.97
CA LEU A 326 -2.49 -17.86 5.25
C LEU A 326 -3.26 -18.82 6.16
N PRO A 327 -2.56 -19.72 6.88
CA PRO A 327 -3.20 -20.65 7.81
C PRO A 327 -4.17 -19.92 8.75
N GLU A 328 -5.36 -20.49 8.91
CA GLU A 328 -6.26 -20.11 10.00
C GLU A 328 -5.86 -20.87 11.26
N VAL A 329 -5.89 -20.20 12.41
CA VAL A 329 -5.85 -20.88 13.69
C VAL A 329 -7.24 -20.82 14.25
N GLN A 330 -7.86 -21.99 14.37
CA GLN A 330 -9.16 -22.13 15.01
C GLN A 330 -9.03 -21.76 16.50
N GLY A 331 -9.70 -20.69 16.89
CA GLY A 331 -9.78 -20.22 18.27
C GLY A 331 -9.67 -18.70 18.38
N THR A 332 -10.47 -18.10 19.27
CA THR A 332 -10.32 -16.68 19.62
C THR A 332 -9.26 -16.51 20.70
N THR A 333 -8.64 -15.33 20.80
CA THR A 333 -7.78 -14.98 21.94
C THR A 333 -8.47 -15.26 23.27
N LYS A 334 -9.79 -15.04 23.33
CA LYS A 334 -10.63 -15.29 24.52
C LYS A 334 -10.83 -16.78 24.79
N GLN A 335 -11.04 -17.62 23.77
CA GLN A 335 -11.10 -19.07 23.93
C GLN A 335 -9.75 -19.64 24.38
N LEU A 336 -8.65 -19.09 23.87
CA LEU A 336 -7.30 -19.47 24.24
C LEU A 336 -6.91 -18.97 25.64
N GLN A 337 -7.44 -17.83 26.07
CA GLN A 337 -7.31 -17.33 27.45
C GLN A 337 -8.21 -18.08 28.43
N ALA A 338 -9.44 -18.43 28.03
CA ALA A 338 -10.39 -19.20 28.84
C ALA A 338 -9.93 -20.66 29.05
N ALA A 339 -9.15 -21.20 28.11
CA ALA A 339 -8.43 -22.47 28.27
C ALA A 339 -7.21 -22.36 29.24
N GLY A 340 -7.04 -21.21 29.90
CA GLY A 340 -6.01 -20.97 30.89
C GLY A 340 -4.60 -21.18 30.35
N GLN A 341 -3.74 -21.80 31.16
CA GLN A 341 -2.34 -22.01 30.84
C GLN A 341 -2.14 -22.90 29.60
N ALA A 342 -3.08 -23.79 29.30
CA ALA A 342 -3.02 -24.68 28.14
C ALA A 342 -3.18 -23.90 26.82
N GLY A 343 -4.13 -22.97 26.75
CA GLY A 343 -4.34 -22.16 25.53
C GLY A 343 -3.22 -21.13 25.30
N MET A 344 -2.65 -20.56 26.36
CA MET A 344 -1.45 -19.72 26.25
C MET A 344 -0.20 -20.52 25.83
N THR A 345 -0.08 -21.77 26.27
CA THR A 345 0.98 -22.68 25.84
C THR A 345 0.83 -23.04 24.36
N PHE A 346 -0.39 -23.32 23.92
CA PHE A 346 -0.70 -23.53 22.51
C PHE A 346 -0.33 -22.32 21.64
N LEU A 347 -0.72 -21.12 22.06
CA LEU A 347 -0.37 -19.88 21.37
C LEU A 347 1.15 -19.67 21.27
N LYS A 348 1.88 -19.81 22.38
CA LYS A 348 3.34 -19.71 22.41
C LYS A 348 4.00 -20.76 21.50
N LYS A 349 3.51 -22.00 21.54
CA LYS A 349 4.00 -23.08 20.68
C LYS A 349 3.80 -22.75 19.20
N LYS A 350 2.60 -22.32 18.81
CA LYS A 350 2.30 -21.98 17.43
C LYS A 350 3.03 -20.73 16.96
N ALA A 351 3.15 -19.71 17.80
CA ALA A 351 3.96 -18.53 17.54
C ALA A 351 5.44 -18.92 17.30
N GLY A 352 6.02 -19.74 18.19
CA GLY A 352 7.38 -20.26 18.05
C GLY A 352 7.61 -21.11 16.79
N MET A 353 6.65 -22.00 16.44
CA MET A 353 6.70 -22.78 15.20
C MET A 353 6.74 -21.88 13.95
N ASN A 354 6.09 -20.72 14.00
CA ASN A 354 6.05 -19.75 12.91
C ASN A 354 7.12 -18.66 13.03
N LYS A 355 8.03 -18.76 14.01
CA LYS A 355 9.11 -17.79 14.29
C LYS A 355 8.59 -16.35 14.46
N VAL A 356 7.45 -16.19 15.12
CA VAL A 356 6.83 -14.90 15.48
C VAL A 356 6.53 -14.86 16.97
N ASP A 357 6.37 -13.69 17.56
CA ASP A 357 5.89 -13.58 18.94
C ASP A 357 4.38 -13.86 19.07
N VAL A 358 3.90 -14.01 20.30
CA VAL A 358 2.50 -14.36 20.57
C VAL A 358 1.52 -13.29 20.14
N GLN A 359 1.86 -12.01 20.30
CA GLN A 359 0.98 -10.91 19.91
C GLN A 359 0.92 -10.78 18.40
N GLN A 360 2.07 -10.96 17.74
CA GLN A 360 2.16 -11.07 16.29
C GLN A 360 1.33 -12.25 15.79
N PHE A 361 1.47 -13.43 16.39
CA PHE A 361 0.66 -14.59 16.02
C PHE A 361 -0.85 -14.32 16.15
N LYS A 362 -1.28 -13.62 17.21
CA LYS A 362 -2.68 -13.23 17.41
C LYS A 362 -3.20 -12.35 16.27
N ASN A 363 -2.43 -11.35 15.87
CA ASN A 363 -2.82 -10.40 14.82
C ASN A 363 -2.89 -11.07 13.43
N PHE A 364 -2.11 -12.12 13.16
CA PHE A 364 -2.02 -12.73 11.83
C PHE A 364 -2.80 -14.01 11.65
N TYR A 365 -3.05 -14.76 12.72
CA TYR A 365 -3.53 -16.14 12.59
C TYR A 365 -4.83 -16.42 13.33
N LEU A 366 -5.22 -15.58 14.29
CA LEU A 366 -6.53 -15.70 14.93
C LEU A 366 -7.55 -14.92 14.10
N VAL A 367 -8.46 -15.65 13.46
CA VAL A 367 -9.49 -15.09 12.58
C VAL A 367 -10.66 -14.60 13.36
#